data_AF-A0AAW2TLV8-F1
#
_entry.id   AF-A0AAW2TLV8-F1
#
_cell.length_a   1.000
_cell.length_b   1.000
_cell.length_c   1.000
_cell.angle_alpha   90.00
_cell.angle_beta   90.00
_cell.angle_gamma   90.00
#
_symmetry.space_group_name_H-M   'P 1'
#
loop_
_entity.id
_entity.type
_entity.pdbx_description
1 polymer ?
#
loop_
_entity_poly.entity_id
_entity_poly.type
_entity_poly.pdbx_seq_one_letter_code
_entity_poly.pdbx_strand_id
1 'polypeptide(L)' 'MVEESSVQSHGVKMFSLVEKLKDLKTRLENDTYIDVILQSLPPSYDPFIVNYNMNGLEKSIHELINMLVQYEATTHKV' A
#
# COMPACT_ATOMS: atom_id res chain seq x y z
N MET A 1 3.49 -3.82 23.66
CA MET A 1 3.55 -2.66 22.75
C MET A 1 2.64 -3.02 21.60
N VAL A 2 1.38 -2.60 21.67
CA VAL A 2 0.35 -3.09 20.76
C VAL A 2 0.42 -2.25 19.50
N GLU A 3 0.68 -2.89 18.36
CA GLU A 3 0.45 -2.28 17.04
C GLU A 3 -1.06 -2.20 16.82
N GLU A 4 -1.69 -1.27 17.54
CA GLU A 4 -3.14 -1.14 17.68
C GLU A 4 -3.71 -0.15 16.66
N SER A 5 -3.14 -0.12 15.46
CA SER A 5 -3.75 0.53 14.32
C SER A 5 -4.09 -0.55 13.31
N SER A 6 -5.35 -1.01 13.35
CA SER A 6 -5.93 -1.89 12.32
C SER A 6 -5.48 -1.44 10.94
N VAL A 7 -5.10 -2.38 10.07
CA VAL A 7 -4.65 -2.09 8.71
C VAL A 7 -5.70 -1.28 7.94
N GLN A 8 -6.99 -1.42 8.27
CA GLN A 8 -8.03 -0.53 7.76
C GLN A 8 -7.76 0.95 8.10
N SER A 9 -7.33 1.27 9.32
CA SER A 9 -6.92 2.62 9.73
C SER A 9 -5.68 3.10 8.98
N HIS A 10 -4.74 2.19 8.72
CA HIS A 10 -3.53 2.47 7.94
C HIS A 10 -3.87 2.74 6.46
N GLY A 11 -4.72 1.92 5.84
CA GLY A 11 -5.20 2.09 4.47
C GLY A 11 -5.96 3.39 4.27
N VAL A 12 -6.80 3.80 5.23
CA VAL A 12 -7.49 5.10 5.21
C VAL A 12 -6.50 6.27 5.27
N LYS A 13 -5.46 6.17 6.10
CA LYS A 13 -4.40 7.19 6.17
C LYS A 13 -3.63 7.28 4.85
N MET A 14 -3.31 6.15 4.23
CA MET A 14 -2.60 6.11 2.94
C MET A 14 -3.45 6.64 1.79
N PHE A 15 -4.74 6.31 1.76
CA PHE A 15 -5.67 6.87 0.80
C PHE A 15 -5.75 8.41 0.93
N SER A 16 -5.88 8.93 2.15
CA SER A 16 -5.89 10.37 2.41
C SER A 16 -4.58 11.06 1.99
N LEU A 17 -3.43 10.38 2.13
CA LEU A 17 -2.14 10.89 1.69
C LEU A 17 -2.07 10.97 0.15
N VAL A 18 -2.54 9.93 -0.55
CA VAL A 18 -2.61 9.90 -2.01
C VAL A 18 -3.55 10.97 -2.55
N GLU A 19 -4.70 11.20 -1.91
CA GLU A 19 -5.61 12.28 -2.30
C GLU A 19 -4.97 13.66 -2.11
N LYS A 20 -4.28 13.91 -0.99
CA LYS A 20 -3.55 15.16 -0.77
C LYS A 20 -2.45 15.39 -1.81
N LEU A 21 -1.74 14.34 -2.23
CA LEU A 21 -0.72 14.45 -3.26
C LEU A 21 -1.32 14.71 -4.65
N LYS A 22 -2.48 14.11 -4.97
CA LYS A 22 -3.23 14.43 -6.19
C LYS A 22 -3.69 15.90 -6.21
N ASP A 23 -4.17 16.40 -5.07
CA ASP A 23 -4.61 17.80 -4.90
C ASP A 23 -3.46 18.80 -5.04
N LEU A 24 -2.25 18.42 -4.65
CA LEU A 24 -1.03 19.20 -4.84
C LEU A 24 -0.59 19.31 -6.32
N LYS A 25 -1.32 18.68 -7.27
CA LYS A 25 -1.01 18.65 -8.72
C LYS A 25 0.45 18.27 -9.00
N THR A 26 1.04 17.42 -8.16
CA THR A 26 2.41 16.96 -8.35
C THR A 26 2.45 16.04 -9.56
N ARG A 27 3.30 16.37 -10.55
CA ARG A 27 3.60 15.54 -11.72
C ARG A 27 4.48 14.34 -11.33
N LEU A 28 4.07 13.59 -10.32
CA LEU A 28 4.74 12.34 -9.96
C LEU A 28 4.24 11.24 -10.88
N GLU A 29 5.15 10.42 -11.34
CA GLU A 29 4.84 9.23 -12.14
C GLU A 29 4.14 8.21 -11.24
N ASN A 30 3.31 7.34 -11.83
CA ASN A 30 2.55 6.34 -11.08
C ASN A 30 3.45 5.45 -10.23
N ASP A 31 4.65 5.14 -10.74
CA ASP A 31 5.65 4.33 -10.04
C ASP A 31 6.13 5.00 -8.76
N THR A 32 6.29 6.34 -8.76
CA THR A 32 6.67 7.07 -7.56
C THR A 32 5.60 6.96 -6.47
N TYR A 33 4.32 7.00 -6.84
CA TYR A 33 3.25 6.80 -5.86
C TYR A 33 3.22 5.37 -5.32
N ILE A 34 3.48 4.38 -6.17
CA ILE A 34 3.57 2.97 -5.78
C ILE A 34 4.71 2.77 -4.80
N ASP A 35 5.89 3.31 -5.08
CA ASP A 35 7.06 3.22 -4.21
C ASP A 35 6.80 3.84 -2.84
N VAL A 36 6.17 5.02 -2.81
CA VAL A 36 5.79 5.68 -1.56
C VAL A 36 4.80 4.83 -0.76
N ILE A 37 3.82 4.20 -1.41
CA ILE A 37 2.87 3.30 -0.74
C ILE A 37 3.60 2.08 -0.18
N LEU A 38 4.45 1.41 -0.97
CA LEU A 38 5.16 0.22 -0.54
C LEU A 38 6.10 0.50 0.64
N GLN A 39 6.83 1.61 0.61
CA GLN A 39 7.72 2.02 1.70
C GLN A 39 6.99 2.45 2.98
N SER A 40 5.70 2.80 2.88
CA SER A 40 4.90 3.23 4.03
C SER A 40 4.30 2.07 4.83
N LEU A 41 4.31 0.85 4.28
CA LEU A 41 3.68 -0.31 4.88
C LEU A 41 4.44 -0.75 6.16
N PRO A 42 3.75 -1.34 7.15
CA PRO A 42 4.40 -1.93 8.31
C PRO A 42 5.32 -3.10 7.93
N PRO A 43 6.35 -3.44 8.74
CA PRO A 43 7.24 -4.57 8.48
C PRO A 43 6.55 -5.94 8.32
N SER A 44 5.34 -6.11 8.86
CA SER A 44 4.54 -7.31 8.64
C SER A 44 4.15 -7.55 7.17
N TYR A 45 4.27 -6.52 6.32
CA TYR A 45 4.02 -6.59 4.88
C TYR A 45 5.29 -6.85 4.06
N ASP A 46 6.46 -7.06 4.68
CA ASP A 46 7.70 -7.40 3.96
C ASP A 46 7.52 -8.59 2.98
N PRO A 47 6.80 -9.68 3.33
CA PRO A 47 6.56 -10.77 2.38
C PRO A 47 5.71 -10.34 1.17
N PHE A 48 4.76 -9.42 1.38
CA PHE A 48 3.97 -8.84 0.29
C PHE A 48 4.85 -8.01 -0.64
N ILE A 49 5.72 -7.15 -0.08
CA ILE A 49 6.60 -6.28 -0.86
C ILE A 49 7.56 -7.11 -1.71
N VAL A 50 8.18 -8.15 -1.14
CA VAL A 50 9.06 -9.07 -1.87
C VAL A 50 8.29 -9.74 -3.00
N ASN A 51 7.09 -10.27 -2.74
CA ASN A 51 6.26 -10.90 -3.76
C ASN A 51 5.82 -9.90 -4.86
N TYR A 52 5.46 -8.68 -4.49
CA TYR A 52 5.07 -7.64 -5.44
C TYR A 52 6.23 -7.31 -6.40
N ASN A 53 7.42 -7.04 -5.84
CA ASN A 53 8.62 -6.71 -6.60
C ASN A 53 9.09 -7.87 -7.49
N MET A 54 9.00 -9.11 -7.00
CA MET A 54 9.41 -10.30 -7.77
C MET A 54 8.47 -10.64 -8.92
N ASN A 55 7.17 -10.34 -8.80
CA ASN A 55 6.21 -10.63 -9.86
C ASN A 55 6.30 -9.65 -11.04
N GLY A 56 7.03 -8.54 -10.92
CA GLY A 56 7.41 -7.67 -12.03
C GLY A 56 6.23 -7.10 -12.85
N LEU A 57 5.04 -7.04 -12.27
CA LEU A 57 3.85 -6.53 -12.94
C LEU A 57 3.83 -5.01 -12.78
N GLU A 58 3.86 -4.30 -13.90
CA GLU A 58 3.55 -2.88 -13.96
C GLU A 58 2.06 -2.73 -13.59
N LYS A 59 1.77 -2.48 -12.31
CA LYS A 59 0.41 -2.43 -11.79
C LYS A 59 0.01 -1.00 -11.54
N SER A 60 -1.19 -0.65 -11.95
CA SER A 60 -1.80 0.62 -11.53
C SER A 60 -1.90 0.70 -10.01
N ILE A 61 -1.92 1.93 -9.46
CA ILE A 61 -2.15 2.17 -8.02
C ILE A 61 -3.42 1.44 -7.52
N HIS A 62 -4.45 1.36 -8.37
CA HIS A 62 -5.70 0.68 -8.03
C HIS A 62 -5.53 -0.83 -7.83
N GLU A 63 -4.72 -1.48 -8.67
CA GLU A 63 -4.41 -2.90 -8.51
C GLU A 63 -3.55 -3.19 -7.30
N LEU A 64 -2.56 -2.32 -7.00
CA LEU A 64 -1.78 -2.40 -5.77
C LEU A 64 -2.69 -2.38 -4.53
N ILE A 65 -3.65 -1.45 -4.48
CA ILE A 65 -4.59 -1.36 -3.36
C ILE A 65 -5.44 -2.63 -3.25
N ASN A 66 -5.96 -3.15 -4.36
CA ASN A 66 -6.74 -4.39 -4.33
C ASN A 66 -5.94 -5.59 -3.82
N MET A 67 -4.65 -5.68 -4.20
CA MET A 67 -3.77 -6.74 -3.71
C MET A 67 -3.49 -6.61 -2.20
N LEU A 68 -3.29 -5.39 -1.70
CA LEU A 68 -3.10 -5.14 -0.27
C LEU A 68 -4.34 -5.54 0.54
N VAL A 69 -5.54 -5.20 0.07
CA VAL A 69 -6.80 -5.60 0.71
C VAL A 69 -6.96 -7.12 0.73
N GLN A 70 -6.64 -7.80 -0.36
CA GLN A 70 -6.69 -9.26 -0.41
C GLN A 70 -5.67 -9.90 0.54
N TYR A 71 -4.43 -9.38 0.56
CA TYR A 71 -3.38 -9.88 1.43
C TYR A 71 -3.73 -9.69 2.91
N GLU A 72 -4.30 -8.54 3.28
CA GLU A 72 -4.79 -8.30 4.64
C GLU A 72 -5.87 -9.34 5.03
N ALA A 73 -6.84 -9.58 4.15
CA ALA A 73 -7.94 -10.51 4.39
C ALA A 73 -7.51 -11.99 4.50
N THR A 74 -6.41 -12.37 3.86
CA THR A 74 -5.86 -13.74 3.96
C THR A 74 -4.95 -13.91 5.17
N THR A 75 -4.27 -12.85 5.60
CA THR A 75 -3.26 -12.91 6.68
C THR A 75 -3.86 -12.64 8.08
N HIS A 76 -5.02 -11.99 8.19
CA HIS A 76 -5.75 -11.77 9.46
C HIS A 76 -6.81 -12.83 9.77
N LYS A 77 -6.80 -13.98 9.10
CA LYS A 77 -7.70 -15.12 9.36
C LYS A 77 -7.23 -16.05 10.50
N VAL A 78 -6.29 -15.61 11.33
CA VAL A 78 -5.73 -16.42 12.43
C VAL A 78 -6.32 -16.02 13.78
#